data_AF-A0AAN9VHX4-F1
#
_entry.id   AF-A0AAN9VHX4-F1
#
_cell.length_a   1.000
_cell.length_b   1.000
_cell.length_c   1.000
_cell.angle_alpha   90.00
_cell.angle_beta   90.00
_cell.angle_gamma   90.00
#
_symmetry.space_group_name_H-M   'P 1'
#
loop_
_entity.id
_entity.type
_entity.pdbx_description
1 polymer ?
#
loop_
_entity_poly.entity_id
_entity_poly.type
_entity_poly.pdbx_seq_one_letter_code
_entity_poly.pdbx_strand_id
1 'polypeptide(L)'
;MRPFTILGLMAGYTLFVTRLGPWIMRDRKPFKLKTTLIVFNALQIIANIYIFYMMIRLVNLYFWLKIIDLLDTIFFVLRKKNNQITFLHVYHHSNMVLLSWCGLKYFPGGHGTFLGLFNTFVHACMYTYYLIAAVYPRNIWWKKYVTQLQLVQHVTVGLHLAQLFVSNPCNYPLLVPRVLVPHAIFLVLLFSHFYRRAYGRKAAQDTKAKAS
;
A
#
# COMPACT_ATOMS: atom_id res chain seq x y z
N MET A 1 1.88 -17.16 9.74
CA MET A 1 2.79 -17.94 8.87
C MET A 1 4.20 -17.85 9.43
N ARG A 2 4.97 -18.94 9.44
CA ARG A 2 6.37 -18.90 9.89
C ARG A 2 7.22 -18.17 8.84
N PRO A 3 8.23 -17.38 9.21
CA PRO A 3 9.02 -16.59 8.26
C PRO A 3 9.62 -17.45 7.11
N PHE A 4 10.02 -18.68 7.41
CA PHE A 4 10.55 -19.63 6.42
C PHE A 4 9.54 -20.03 5.33
N THR A 5 8.23 -20.05 5.61
CA THR A 5 7.22 -20.42 4.59
C THR A 5 7.05 -19.32 3.56
N ILE A 6 7.17 -18.06 3.96
CA ILE A 6 7.10 -16.90 3.04
C ILE A 6 8.37 -16.85 2.18
N LEU A 7 9.54 -17.06 2.78
CA LEU A 7 10.81 -17.11 2.05
C LEU A 7 10.83 -18.25 1.02
N GLY A 8 10.35 -19.44 1.39
CA GLY A 8 10.21 -20.56 0.45
C GLY A 8 9.27 -20.25 -0.71
N LEU A 9 8.12 -19.63 -0.44
CA LEU A 9 7.15 -19.26 -1.47
C LEU A 9 7.70 -18.18 -2.43
N MET A 10 8.38 -17.16 -1.90
CA MET A 10 9.02 -16.11 -2.71
C MET A 10 10.20 -16.65 -3.53
N ALA A 11 11.01 -17.54 -2.96
CA ALA A 11 12.10 -18.22 -3.67
C ALA A 11 11.54 -19.09 -4.80
N GLY A 12 10.48 -19.86 -4.54
CA GLY A 12 9.78 -20.67 -5.54
C GLY A 12 9.18 -19.84 -6.67
N TYR A 13 8.48 -18.75 -6.33
CA TYR A 13 7.96 -17.78 -7.31
C TYR A 13 9.09 -17.22 -8.19
N THR A 14 10.19 -16.79 -7.57
CA THR A 14 11.34 -16.20 -8.28
C THR A 14 11.99 -17.22 -9.20
N LEU A 15 12.21 -18.45 -8.74
CA LEU A 15 12.75 -19.56 -9.54
C LEU A 15 11.84 -19.88 -10.74
N PHE A 16 10.53 -19.89 -10.51
CA PHE A 16 9.54 -20.10 -11.56
C PHE A 16 9.59 -19.00 -12.62
N VAL A 17 9.51 -17.73 -12.22
CA VAL A 17 9.46 -16.61 -13.16
C VAL A 17 10.77 -16.41 -13.91
N THR A 18 11.92 -16.63 -13.25
CA THR A 18 13.23 -16.35 -13.85
C THR A 18 13.83 -17.51 -14.62
N ARG A 19 13.52 -18.76 -14.25
CA ARG A 19 14.16 -19.95 -14.86
C ARG A 19 13.17 -20.96 -15.40
N LEU A 20 12.35 -21.53 -14.52
CA LEU A 20 11.53 -22.71 -14.87
C LEU A 20 10.42 -22.36 -15.87
N GLY A 21 9.68 -21.28 -15.65
CA GLY A 21 8.62 -20.79 -16.53
C GLY A 21 9.11 -20.46 -17.94
N PRO A 22 10.18 -19.64 -18.10
CA PRO A 22 10.79 -19.40 -19.41
C PRO A 22 11.30 -20.67 -20.11
N TRP A 23 11.86 -21.64 -19.36
CA TRP A 23 12.29 -22.92 -19.90
C TRP A 23 11.09 -23.75 -20.42
N ILE A 24 10.00 -23.84 -19.66
CA ILE A 24 8.77 -24.55 -20.06
C ILE A 24 8.11 -23.90 -21.29
N MET A 25 8.19 -22.58 -21.40
CA MET A 25 7.57 -21.80 -22.48
C MET A 25 8.46 -21.64 -23.71
N ARG A 26 9.71 -22.15 -23.70
CA ARG A 26 10.70 -21.96 -24.79
C ARG A 26 10.14 -22.38 -26.14
N ASP A 27 9.50 -23.53 -26.20
CA ASP A 27 8.98 -24.14 -27.43
C ASP A 27 7.44 -24.03 -27.55
N ARG A 28 6.80 -23.22 -26.69
CA ARG A 28 5.35 -23.04 -26.67
C ARG A 28 4.93 -21.65 -27.16
N LYS A 29 3.81 -21.58 -27.86
CA LYS A 29 3.19 -20.30 -28.26
C LYS A 29 2.62 -19.57 -27.02
N PRO A 30 2.64 -18.23 -26.99
CA PRO A 30 2.10 -17.45 -25.88
C PRO A 30 0.59 -17.67 -25.70
N PHE A 31 0.16 -17.84 -24.45
CA PHE A 31 -1.25 -18.02 -24.12
C PHE A 31 -2.06 -16.73 -24.34
N LYS A 32 -3.28 -16.88 -24.87
CA LYS A 32 -4.23 -15.77 -25.04
C LYS A 32 -5.04 -15.54 -23.76
N LEU A 33 -4.45 -14.85 -22.78
CA LEU A 33 -5.02 -14.64 -21.43
C LEU A 33 -5.76 -13.30 -21.24
N LYS A 34 -6.21 -12.66 -22.33
CA LYS A 34 -6.82 -11.31 -22.32
C LYS A 34 -7.96 -11.19 -21.31
N THR A 35 -8.94 -12.09 -21.38
CA THR A 35 -10.12 -12.10 -20.49
C THR A 35 -9.74 -12.38 -19.04
N THR A 36 -8.84 -13.35 -18.81
CA THR A 36 -8.35 -13.67 -17.47
C THR A 36 -7.66 -12.49 -16.79
N LEU A 37 -6.84 -11.74 -17.53
CA LEU A 37 -6.17 -10.54 -17.03
C LEU A 37 -7.17 -9.42 -16.70
N ILE A 38 -8.21 -9.23 -17.52
CA ILE A 38 -9.28 -8.26 -17.28
C ILE A 38 -10.00 -8.58 -15.97
N VAL A 39 -10.43 -9.83 -15.79
CA VAL A 39 -11.13 -10.29 -14.57
C VAL A 39 -10.23 -10.14 -13.34
N PHE A 40 -8.96 -10.55 -13.44
CA PHE A 40 -8.00 -10.41 -12.36
C PHE A 40 -7.80 -8.95 -11.94
N ASN A 41 -7.58 -8.04 -12.89
CA ASN A 41 -7.39 -6.62 -12.59
C ASN A 41 -8.66 -5.99 -12.01
N ALA A 42 -9.85 -6.35 -12.49
CA ALA A 42 -11.12 -5.88 -11.94
C ALA A 42 -11.33 -6.33 -10.49
N LEU A 43 -11.01 -7.59 -10.17
CA LEU A 43 -11.05 -8.11 -8.82
C LEU A 43 -10.07 -7.39 -7.89
N GLN A 44 -8.86 -7.07 -8.37
CA GLN A 44 -7.89 -6.28 -7.59
C GLN A 44 -8.43 -4.87 -7.29
N ILE A 45 -9.10 -4.21 -8.24
CA ILE A 45 -9.70 -2.89 -8.02
C ILE A 45 -10.78 -2.98 -6.93
N ILE A 46 -11.71 -3.93 -7.04
CA ILE A 46 -12.80 -4.13 -6.07
C ILE A 46 -12.24 -4.44 -4.69
N ALA A 47 -11.24 -5.34 -4.59
CA ALA A 47 -10.61 -5.69 -3.33
C ALA A 47 -9.92 -4.50 -2.65
N ASN A 48 -9.19 -3.68 -3.42
CA ASN A 48 -8.53 -2.49 -2.88
C ASN A 48 -9.53 -1.45 -2.36
N ILE A 49 -10.62 -1.20 -3.09
CA ILE A 49 -11.70 -0.29 -2.67
C ILE A 49 -12.38 -0.82 -1.41
N TYR A 50 -12.66 -2.13 -1.35
CA TYR A 50 -13.28 -2.77 -0.19
C TYR A 50 -12.38 -2.70 1.06
N ILE A 51 -11.09 -3.00 0.93
CA ILE A 51 -10.12 -2.92 2.04
C ILE A 51 -10.03 -1.48 2.56
N PHE A 52 -9.98 -0.49 1.66
CA PHE A 52 -9.97 0.93 2.03
C PHE A 52 -11.21 1.33 2.83
N TYR A 53 -12.40 0.97 2.35
CA TYR A 53 -13.67 1.21 3.05
C TYR A 53 -13.75 0.50 4.40
N MET A 54 -13.28 -0.75 4.48
CA MET A 54 -13.28 -1.55 5.71
C MET A 54 -12.37 -0.96 6.78
N MET A 55 -11.18 -0.45 6.42
CA MET A 55 -10.28 0.19 7.39
C MET A 55 -10.91 1.43 8.03
N ILE A 56 -11.56 2.28 7.23
CA ILE A 56 -12.25 3.48 7.74
C ILE A 56 -13.40 3.08 8.68
N ARG A 57 -14.16 2.05 8.32
CA ARG A 57 -15.31 1.59 9.10
C ARG A 57 -14.91 0.95 10.44
N LEU A 58 -13.85 0.12 10.45
CA LEU A 58 -13.38 -0.57 11.66
C LEU A 58 -12.85 0.41 12.71
N VAL A 59 -12.09 1.42 12.30
CA VAL A 59 -11.55 2.45 13.20
C VAL A 59 -12.69 3.29 13.82
N ASN A 60 -13.69 3.66 13.02
CA ASN A 60 -14.86 4.37 13.52
C ASN A 60 -15.71 3.51 14.48
N LEU A 61 -15.92 2.23 14.16
CA LEU A 61 -16.71 1.31 14.99
C LEU A 61 -16.02 0.99 16.32
N TYR A 62 -14.70 0.85 16.33
CA TYR A 62 -13.90 0.65 17.54
C TYR A 62 -14.09 1.80 18.56
N PHE A 63 -14.16 3.04 18.08
CA PHE A 63 -14.41 4.19 18.95
C PHE A 63 -15.81 4.21 19.56
N TRP A 64 -16.83 3.90 18.75
CA TRP A 64 -18.20 3.77 19.25
C TRP A 64 -18.32 2.65 20.30
N LEU A 65 -17.62 1.52 20.13
CA LEU A 65 -17.56 0.47 21.15
C LEU A 65 -16.94 0.97 22.46
N LYS A 66 -15.85 1.74 22.40
CA LYS A 66 -15.23 2.29 23.62
C LYS A 66 -16.13 3.27 24.37
N ILE A 67 -16.99 4.01 23.67
CA ILE A 67 -18.03 4.84 24.31
C ILE A 67 -19.06 3.95 25.02
N ILE A 68 -19.48 2.84 24.41
CA ILE A 68 -20.44 1.90 25.01
C ILE A 68 -19.84 1.20 26.24
N ASP A 69 -18.54 0.89 26.26
CA ASP A 69 -17.85 0.31 27.42
C ASP A 69 -17.89 1.22 28.68
N LEU A 70 -18.22 2.51 28.56
CA LEU A 70 -18.45 3.40 29.72
C LEU A 70 -19.76 3.05 30.47
N LEU A 71 -20.68 2.32 29.84
CA LEU A 71 -21.89 1.84 30.50
C LEU A 71 -21.58 0.88 31.64
N ASP A 72 -20.45 0.16 31.60
CA ASP A 72 -20.04 -0.75 32.68
C ASP A 72 -19.84 0.00 34.01
N THR A 73 -19.20 1.17 33.98
CA THR A 73 -19.11 2.03 35.18
C THR A 73 -20.48 2.48 35.67
N ILE A 74 -21.41 2.81 34.76
CA ILE A 74 -22.78 3.20 35.13
C ILE A 74 -23.50 2.03 35.80
N PHE A 75 -23.40 0.83 35.24
CA PHE A 75 -24.01 -0.37 35.84
C PHE A 75 -23.42 -0.72 37.20
N PHE A 76 -22.12 -0.52 37.43
CA PHE A 76 -21.51 -0.73 38.76
C PHE A 76 -22.02 0.26 39.81
N VAL A 77 -22.22 1.52 39.42
CA VAL A 77 -22.83 2.55 40.29
C VAL A 77 -24.27 2.17 40.62
N LEU A 78 -25.08 1.86 39.61
CA LEU A 78 -26.49 1.49 39.79
C LEU A 78 -26.66 0.22 40.65
N ARG A 79 -25.72 -0.72 40.57
CA ARG A 79 -25.68 -1.94 41.37
C ARG A 79 -25.05 -1.77 42.76
N LYS A 80 -24.64 -0.55 43.14
CA LYS A 80 -23.96 -0.23 44.40
C LYS A 80 -22.69 -1.08 44.65
N LYS A 81 -21.96 -1.47 43.60
CA LYS A 81 -20.73 -2.30 43.68
C LYS A 81 -19.48 -1.43 43.69
N ASN A 82 -19.36 -0.55 44.69
CA ASN A 82 -18.28 0.45 44.77
C ASN A 82 -16.86 -0.16 44.85
N ASN A 83 -16.71 -1.40 45.33
CA ASN A 83 -15.41 -2.09 45.33
C ASN A 83 -14.88 -2.40 43.91
N GLN A 84 -15.75 -2.40 42.89
CA GLN A 84 -15.36 -2.60 41.49
C GLN A 84 -14.95 -1.28 40.81
N ILE A 85 -15.40 -0.13 41.34
CA ILE A 85 -15.08 1.21 40.83
C ILE A 85 -13.77 1.67 41.47
N THR A 86 -12.67 1.01 41.09
CA THR A 86 -11.34 1.41 41.54
C THR A 86 -10.82 2.58 40.71
N PHE A 87 -9.84 3.32 41.24
CA PHE A 87 -9.14 4.37 40.49
C PHE A 87 -8.61 3.85 39.14
N LEU A 88 -8.04 2.64 39.13
CA LEU A 88 -7.53 2.01 37.93
C LEU A 88 -8.62 1.78 36.87
N HIS A 89 -9.80 1.31 37.28
CA HIS A 89 -10.92 1.05 36.37
C HIS A 89 -11.42 2.34 35.71
N VAL A 90 -11.66 3.39 36.50
CA VAL A 90 -12.16 4.68 35.99
C VAL A 90 -11.11 5.36 35.11
N TYR A 91 -9.84 5.34 35.52
CA TYR A 91 -8.73 5.88 34.74
C TYR A 91 -8.58 5.15 33.41
N HIS A 92 -8.60 3.81 33.40
CA HIS A 92 -8.49 3.00 32.20
C HIS A 92 -9.63 3.26 31.21
N HIS A 93 -10.89 3.20 31.64
CA HIS A 93 -12.04 3.38 30.74
C HIS A 93 -12.13 4.81 30.18
N SER A 94 -11.81 5.82 31.00
CA SER A 94 -11.77 7.23 30.55
C SER A 94 -10.64 7.47 29.55
N ASN A 95 -9.43 6.96 29.85
CA ASN A 95 -8.26 7.12 28.99
C ASN A 95 -8.40 6.35 27.66
N MET A 96 -9.04 5.17 27.65
CA MET A 96 -9.25 4.41 26.42
C MET A 96 -10.21 5.11 25.45
N VAL A 97 -11.24 5.81 25.94
CA VAL A 97 -12.13 6.64 25.10
C VAL A 97 -11.40 7.89 24.60
N LEU A 98 -10.64 8.57 25.48
CA LEU A 98 -9.86 9.75 25.11
C LEU A 98 -8.77 9.42 24.09
N LEU A 99 -8.04 8.33 24.27
CA LEU A 99 -7.02 7.84 23.34
C LEU A 99 -7.62 7.33 22.02
N SER A 100 -8.82 6.73 22.05
CA SER A 100 -9.51 6.31 20.81
C SER A 100 -10.07 7.50 20.04
N TRP A 101 -10.56 8.53 20.73
CA TRP A 101 -10.95 9.81 20.14
C TRP A 101 -9.75 10.56 19.57
N CYS A 102 -8.66 10.68 20.33
CA CYS A 102 -7.40 11.23 19.85
C CYS A 102 -6.77 10.37 18.76
N GLY A 103 -6.99 9.06 18.77
CA GLY A 103 -6.60 8.13 17.71
C GLY A 103 -7.36 8.42 16.42
N LEU A 104 -8.68 8.60 16.47
CA LEU A 104 -9.45 9.02 15.30
C LEU A 104 -9.15 10.45 14.84
N LYS A 105 -8.86 11.35 15.78
CA LYS A 105 -8.73 12.80 15.53
C LYS A 105 -7.31 13.24 15.18
N TYR A 106 -6.30 12.67 15.83
CA TYR A 106 -4.87 13.03 15.69
C TYR A 106 -4.03 11.92 15.06
N PHE A 107 -4.43 10.64 15.20
CA PHE A 107 -3.72 9.50 14.60
C PHE A 107 -4.59 8.55 13.76
N PRO A 108 -5.43 9.03 12.83
CA PRO A 108 -6.03 8.16 11.81
C PRO A 108 -4.96 7.76 10.76
N GLY A 109 -3.71 7.59 11.21
CA GLY A 109 -2.52 7.73 10.40
C GLY A 109 -1.23 8.02 11.15
N GLY A 110 -0.21 8.30 10.34
CA GLY A 110 1.18 8.63 10.67
C GLY A 110 1.95 8.74 9.36
N HIS A 111 3.29 8.83 9.39
CA HIS A 111 4.07 8.83 8.14
C HIS A 111 3.84 7.58 7.26
N GLY A 112 3.34 6.48 7.85
CA GLY A 112 2.98 5.23 7.15
C GLY A 112 1.64 5.23 6.40
N THR A 113 0.63 6.00 6.80
CA THR A 113 -0.62 6.08 6.03
C THR A 113 -0.46 6.88 4.75
N PHE A 114 0.49 7.82 4.70
CA PHE A 114 0.89 8.50 3.47
C PHE A 114 1.39 7.50 2.42
N LEU A 115 2.20 6.50 2.82
CA LEU A 115 2.61 5.39 1.97
C LEU A 115 1.40 4.60 1.47
N GLY A 116 0.49 4.18 2.37
CA GLY A 116 -0.69 3.39 2.02
C GLY A 116 -1.60 4.09 1.01
N LEU A 117 -1.99 5.34 1.30
CA LEU A 117 -2.91 6.13 0.49
C LEU A 117 -2.36 6.41 -0.91
N PHE A 118 -1.12 6.90 -1.00
CA PHE A 118 -0.49 7.19 -2.30
C PHE A 118 -0.23 5.91 -3.10
N ASN A 119 0.14 4.81 -2.45
CA ASN A 119 0.35 3.54 -3.12
C ASN A 119 -0.96 2.98 -3.69
N THR A 120 -2.05 2.97 -2.92
CA THR A 120 -3.35 2.48 -3.40
C THR A 120 -3.91 3.34 -4.54
N PHE A 121 -3.70 4.66 -4.48
CA PHE A 121 -4.11 5.58 -5.55
C PHE A 121 -3.33 5.32 -6.85
N VAL A 122 -2.00 5.24 -6.78
CA VAL A 122 -1.17 5.01 -7.97
C VAL A 122 -1.38 3.61 -8.53
N HIS A 123 -1.62 2.60 -7.68
CA HIS A 123 -2.02 1.26 -8.13
C HIS A 123 -3.38 1.27 -8.81
N ALA A 124 -4.38 1.99 -8.29
CA ALA A 124 -5.66 2.13 -8.97
C ALA A 124 -5.47 2.71 -10.39
N CYS A 125 -4.66 3.75 -10.55
CA CYS A 125 -4.32 4.33 -11.85
C CYS A 125 -3.57 3.35 -12.77
N MET A 126 -2.60 2.60 -12.25
CA MET A 126 -1.84 1.62 -13.02
C MET A 126 -2.71 0.42 -13.46
N TYR A 127 -3.54 -0.11 -12.58
CA TYR A 127 -4.45 -1.22 -12.91
C TYR A 127 -5.56 -0.79 -13.86
N THR A 128 -6.03 0.46 -13.76
CA THR A 128 -6.94 1.05 -14.75
C THR A 128 -6.26 1.12 -16.13
N TYR A 129 -4.99 1.53 -16.19
CA TYR A 129 -4.22 1.48 -17.43
C TYR A 129 -4.11 0.05 -17.99
N TYR A 130 -3.81 -0.95 -17.15
CA TYR A 130 -3.75 -2.35 -17.59
C TYR A 130 -5.10 -2.90 -18.03
N LEU A 131 -6.19 -2.52 -17.38
CA LEU A 131 -7.54 -2.88 -17.78
C LEU A 131 -7.86 -2.33 -19.18
N ILE A 132 -7.57 -1.06 -19.43
CA ILE A 132 -7.79 -0.41 -20.73
C ILE A 132 -6.87 -1.03 -21.79
N ALA A 133 -5.60 -1.28 -21.49
CA ALA A 133 -4.66 -1.95 -22.38
C ALA A 133 -5.08 -3.38 -22.71
N ALA A 134 -5.70 -4.06 -21.75
CA ALA A 134 -6.21 -5.40 -21.92
C ALA A 134 -7.50 -5.41 -22.75
N VAL A 135 -8.39 -4.42 -22.67
CA VAL A 135 -9.61 -4.38 -23.49
C VAL A 135 -9.33 -3.85 -24.90
N TYR A 136 -8.58 -2.74 -25.00
CA TYR A 136 -8.24 -2.03 -26.22
C TYR A 136 -6.72 -2.05 -26.47
N PRO A 137 -6.21 -2.99 -27.29
CA PRO A 137 -4.77 -3.15 -27.54
C PRO A 137 -4.16 -2.06 -28.46
N ARG A 138 -4.86 -0.94 -28.68
CA ARG A 138 -4.32 0.21 -29.44
C ARG A 138 -3.21 0.91 -28.64
N ASN A 139 -2.36 1.68 -29.33
CA ASN A 139 -1.20 2.33 -28.72
C ASN A 139 -1.62 3.42 -27.73
N ILE A 140 -1.56 3.09 -26.43
CA ILE A 140 -2.00 3.99 -25.34
C ILE A 140 -0.93 5.05 -25.08
N TRP A 141 -1.14 6.26 -25.61
CA TRP A 141 -0.21 7.40 -25.54
C TRP A 141 0.23 7.81 -24.12
N TRP A 142 -0.68 7.76 -23.15
CA TRP A 142 -0.42 8.12 -21.74
C TRP A 142 0.30 7.04 -20.91
N LYS A 143 0.73 5.91 -21.50
CA LYS A 143 1.51 4.86 -20.82
C LYS A 143 2.74 5.41 -20.08
N LYS A 144 3.41 6.41 -20.67
CA LYS A 144 4.60 7.07 -20.09
C LYS A 144 4.27 7.75 -18.77
N TYR A 145 3.11 8.40 -18.67
CA TYR A 145 2.68 9.12 -17.47
C TYR A 145 2.38 8.19 -16.30
N VAL A 146 1.89 6.97 -16.57
CA VAL A 146 1.71 5.95 -15.53
C VAL A 146 3.05 5.57 -14.88
N THR A 147 4.09 5.36 -15.69
CA THR A 147 5.44 5.05 -15.16
C THR A 147 6.07 6.25 -14.44
N GLN A 148 5.82 7.48 -14.91
CA GLN A 148 6.26 8.70 -14.22
C GLN A 148 5.55 8.88 -12.88
N LEU A 149 4.24 8.64 -12.82
CA LEU A 149 3.44 8.69 -11.59
C LEU A 149 3.96 7.71 -10.53
N GLN A 150 4.30 6.48 -10.95
CA GLN A 150 4.94 5.49 -10.07
C GLN A 150 6.31 5.95 -9.57
N LEU A 151 7.13 6.57 -10.41
CA LEU A 151 8.45 7.06 -9.99
C LEU A 151 8.33 8.22 -8.99
N VAL A 152 7.44 9.16 -9.27
CA VAL A 152 7.13 10.29 -8.37
C VAL A 152 6.63 9.77 -7.02
N GLN A 153 5.73 8.78 -7.00
CA GLN A 153 5.24 8.14 -5.77
C GLN A 153 6.40 7.65 -4.89
N HIS A 154 7.35 6.88 -5.45
CA HIS A 154 8.43 6.29 -4.66
C HIS A 154 9.43 7.35 -4.16
N VAL A 155 9.69 8.39 -4.96
CA VAL A 155 10.54 9.52 -4.54
C VAL A 155 9.86 10.31 -3.42
N THR A 156 8.60 10.71 -3.59
CA THR A 156 7.86 11.52 -2.60
C THR A 156 7.68 10.75 -1.29
N VAL A 157 7.34 9.46 -1.35
CA VAL A 157 7.24 8.62 -0.15
C VAL A 157 8.60 8.40 0.51
N GLY A 158 9.66 8.20 -0.28
CA GLY A 158 11.03 8.06 0.23
C GLY A 158 11.51 9.30 0.98
N LEU A 159 11.31 10.50 0.41
CA LEU A 159 11.64 11.78 1.05
C LEU A 159 10.78 12.03 2.31
N HIS A 160 9.48 11.71 2.24
CA HIS A 160 8.57 11.82 3.38
C HIS A 160 8.93 10.90 4.55
N LEU A 161 9.62 9.78 4.30
CA LEU A 161 10.13 8.91 5.35
C LEU A 161 11.56 9.28 5.75
N ALA A 162 12.36 9.85 4.85
CA ALA A 162 13.73 10.27 5.12
C ALA A 162 13.80 11.50 6.04
N GLN A 163 12.82 12.40 6.00
CA GLN A 163 12.75 13.56 6.91
C GLN A 163 12.77 13.16 8.40
N LEU A 164 12.29 11.95 8.73
CA LEU A 164 12.30 11.40 10.09
C LEU A 164 13.70 11.09 10.62
N PHE A 165 14.72 11.02 9.75
CA PHE A 165 16.12 10.87 10.19
C PHE A 165 16.76 12.20 10.58
N VAL A 166 16.34 13.30 9.96
CA VAL A 166 16.88 14.63 10.20
C VAL A 166 16.16 15.29 11.37
N SER A 167 14.84 15.17 11.40
CA SER A 167 13.99 15.73 12.44
C SER A 167 12.97 14.68 12.87
N ASN A 168 13.14 14.13 14.07
CA ASN A 168 12.16 13.25 14.70
C ASN A 168 11.56 13.88 15.98
N PRO A 169 10.92 15.06 15.87
CA PRO A 169 10.33 15.72 17.04
C PRO A 169 9.21 14.89 17.67
N CYS A 170 8.63 13.95 16.92
CA CYS A 170 7.50 13.13 17.33
C CYS A 170 7.89 11.76 17.92
N ASN A 171 9.18 11.47 18.11
CA ASN A 171 9.69 10.15 18.55
C ASN A 171 9.08 8.97 17.77
N TYR A 172 8.89 9.14 16.47
CA TYR A 172 8.39 8.07 15.61
C TYR A 172 9.41 6.92 15.57
N PRO A 173 8.98 5.64 15.59
CA PRO A 173 9.89 4.50 15.60
C PRO A 173 10.76 4.49 14.34
N LEU A 174 12.05 4.81 14.51
CA LEU A 174 13.04 4.89 13.43
C LEU A 174 13.27 3.55 12.70
N LEU A 175 12.83 2.43 13.26
CA LEU A 175 12.91 1.11 12.61
C LEU A 175 12.15 1.10 11.27
N VAL A 176 11.01 1.79 11.20
CA VAL A 176 10.14 1.84 10.02
C VAL A 176 10.83 2.57 8.84
N PRO A 177 11.30 3.83 8.98
CA PRO A 177 12.05 4.50 7.91
C PRO A 177 13.39 3.82 7.60
N ARG A 178 14.06 3.17 8.57
CA ARG A 178 15.31 2.40 8.32
C ARG A 178 15.14 1.26 7.32
N VAL A 179 13.97 0.62 7.28
CA VAL A 179 13.69 -0.46 6.33
C VAL A 179 13.12 0.10 5.02
N LEU A 180 12.20 1.06 5.10
CA LEU A 180 11.44 1.52 3.94
C LEU A 180 12.20 2.49 3.03
N VAL A 181 13.12 3.30 3.56
CA VAL A 181 13.90 4.26 2.75
C VAL A 181 14.87 3.54 1.80
N PRO A 182 15.70 2.58 2.25
CA PRO A 182 16.54 1.80 1.33
C PRO A 182 15.72 1.05 0.27
N HIS A 183 14.57 0.50 0.67
CA HIS A 183 13.66 -0.18 -0.26
C HIS A 183 13.08 0.78 -1.32
N ALA A 184 12.68 1.99 -0.92
CA ALA A 184 12.21 3.02 -1.85
C ALA A 184 13.31 3.44 -2.84
N ILE A 185 14.55 3.63 -2.38
CA ILE A 185 15.70 3.95 -3.24
C ILE A 185 15.94 2.84 -4.28
N PHE A 186 15.92 1.58 -3.84
CA PHE A 186 16.07 0.43 -4.74
C PHE A 186 14.99 0.41 -5.84
N LEU A 187 13.73 0.65 -5.47
CA LEU A 187 12.62 0.72 -6.43
C LEU A 187 12.75 1.90 -7.39
N VAL A 188 13.17 3.08 -6.91
CA VAL A 188 13.43 4.25 -7.77
C VAL A 188 14.50 3.93 -8.80
N LEU A 189 15.60 3.27 -8.43
CA LEU A 189 16.66 2.87 -9.36
C LEU A 189 16.15 1.87 -10.42
N LEU A 190 15.38 0.87 -9.99
CA LEU A 190 14.81 -0.14 -10.88
C LEU A 190 13.84 0.47 -11.89
N PHE A 191 12.90 1.31 -11.42
CA PHE A 191 11.93 1.98 -12.28
C PHE A 191 12.59 3.03 -13.19
N SER A 192 13.62 3.74 -12.72
CA SER A 192 14.41 4.66 -13.55
C SER A 192 15.20 3.93 -14.63
N HIS A 193 15.75 2.77 -14.33
CA HIS A 193 16.40 1.91 -15.32
C HIS A 193 15.40 1.39 -16.37
N PHE A 194 14.24 0.90 -15.93
CA PHE A 194 13.15 0.49 -16.83
C PHE A 194 12.68 1.64 -17.72
N TYR A 195 12.39 2.80 -17.14
CA TYR A 195 11.88 3.97 -17.86
C TYR A 195 12.85 4.43 -18.96
N ARG A 196 14.16 4.53 -18.64
CA ARG A 196 15.20 4.85 -19.63
C ARG A 196 15.27 3.83 -20.76
N ARG A 197 15.20 2.53 -20.44
CA ARG A 197 15.28 1.46 -21.44
C ARG A 197 14.03 1.40 -22.33
N ALA A 198 12.84 1.57 -21.75
CA ALA A 198 11.56 1.42 -22.44
C ALA A 198 11.20 2.65 -23.29
N TYR A 199 11.49 3.86 -22.82
CA TYR A 199 11.10 5.10 -23.50
C TYR A 199 12.29 5.85 -24.12
N GLY A 200 13.50 5.67 -23.59
CA GLY A 200 14.71 6.31 -24.15
C GLY A 200 15.14 5.73 -25.50
N ARG A 201 15.03 4.41 -25.70
CA ARG A 201 15.27 3.78 -27.03
C ARG A 201 14.24 4.21 -28.07
N LYS A 202 12.98 4.39 -27.66
CA LYS A 202 11.89 4.81 -28.54
C LYS A 202 12.07 6.28 -28.97
N ALA A 203 12.44 7.16 -28.04
CA ALA A 203 12.80 8.54 -28.35
C ALA A 203 14.00 8.66 -29.29
N ALA A 204 15.04 7.84 -29.12
CA ALA A 204 16.20 7.83 -30.02
C ALA A 204 15.87 7.34 -31.44
N GLN A 205 14.91 6.41 -31.59
CA GLN A 205 14.41 5.95 -32.89
C GLN A 205 13.54 7.00 -33.57
N ASP A 206 12.63 7.67 -32.83
CA ASP A 206 11.78 8.73 -33.37
C ASP A 206 12.60 9.96 -33.82
N THR A 207 13.69 10.28 -33.10
CA THR A 207 14.62 11.37 -33.50
C THR A 207 15.40 11.02 -34.77
N LYS A 208 15.85 9.77 -34.92
CA LYS A 208 16.53 9.31 -36.15
C LYS A 208 15.60 9.26 -37.36
N ALA A 209 14.33 8.90 -37.15
CA ALA A 209 13.31 8.88 -38.21
C ALA A 209 12.87 10.29 -38.67
N LYS A 210 13.05 11.33 -37.84
CA LYS A 210 12.82 12.73 -38.21
C LYS A 210 14.04 13.42 -38.82
N ALA A 211 15.22 12.81 -38.71
CA ALA A 211 16.48 13.29 -39.27
C ALA A 211 16.86 12.59 -40.59
N SER A 212 16.00 11.69 -41.07
CA SER A 212 16.01 11.00 -42.36
C SER A 212 14.86 11.54 -43.20
#